data_AF-A0A3M9M912-F1
#
_entry.id   AF-A0A3M9M912-F1
#
_cell.length_a   1.000
_cell.length_b   1.000
_cell.length_c   1.000
_cell.angle_alpha   90.00
_cell.angle_beta   90.00
_cell.angle_gamma   90.00
#
_symmetry.space_group_name_H-M   'P 1'
#
loop_
_entity.id
_entity.type
_entity.pdbx_description
1 polymer ?
#
loop_
_entity_poly.entity_id
_entity_poly.type
_entity_poly.pdbx_seq_one_letter_code
_entity_poly.pdbx_strand_id
1 'polypeptide(L)'
;MLLPQAFEDYELNEVYKGVYVALGAGVAGAAGTAINGIRKAINDNVTAGRITPIVTGAPSATNTVWVDQVEDLVDKISLRYQHILMNLAMQPSLVSRIQREYRAKYGKDTDYKGSNGFVYFSIVSIVGLPSMIGSNKLWATTQGNGIHLGKRTQNKNAMEIESVDRKVKFLTDHSA
;
A
#
# COMPACT_ATOMS: atom_id res chain seq x y z
N MET A 1 5.74 24.17 -8.09
CA MET A 1 4.55 23.39 -7.66
C MET A 1 4.97 22.48 -6.52
N LEU A 2 4.84 22.90 -5.26
CA LEU A 2 5.36 22.17 -4.09
C LEU A 2 4.35 21.14 -3.53
N LEU A 3 3.05 21.40 -3.71
CA LEU A 3 1.97 20.52 -3.25
C LEU A 3 1.94 19.14 -3.95
N PRO A 4 2.11 19.02 -5.29
CA PRO A 4 2.10 17.71 -5.95
C PRO A 4 3.25 16.80 -5.51
N GLN A 5 4.44 17.38 -5.29
CA GLN A 5 5.61 16.64 -4.83
C GLN A 5 5.42 16.16 -3.38
N ALA A 6 4.78 16.95 -2.53
CA ALA A 6 4.44 16.54 -1.17
C ALA A 6 3.48 15.33 -1.13
N PHE A 7 2.49 15.28 -2.04
CA PHE A 7 1.59 14.12 -2.14
C PHE A 7 2.33 12.86 -2.65
N GLU A 8 3.23 13.02 -3.62
CA GLU A 8 4.05 11.92 -4.13
C GLU A 8 4.99 11.36 -3.05
N ASP A 9 5.65 12.23 -2.29
CA ASP A 9 6.51 11.82 -1.17
C ASP A 9 5.72 11.15 -0.05
N TYR A 10 4.51 11.65 0.26
CA TYR A 10 3.60 11.04 1.22
C TYR A 10 3.23 9.61 0.81
N GLU A 11 2.81 9.42 -0.44
CA GLU A 11 2.44 8.11 -0.96
C GLU A 11 3.63 7.15 -1.00
N LEU A 12 4.79 7.60 -1.50
CA LEU A 12 5.94 6.74 -1.74
C LEU A 12 6.65 6.33 -0.44
N ASN A 13 6.75 7.25 0.52
CA ASN A 13 7.59 7.08 1.70
C ASN A 13 6.80 6.86 2.99
N GLU A 14 5.61 7.44 3.15
CA GLU A 14 4.92 7.47 4.44
C GLU A 14 3.83 6.40 4.57
N VAL A 15 2.94 6.27 3.56
CA VAL A 15 1.74 5.42 3.65
C VAL A 15 2.04 3.96 3.97
N TYR A 16 3.04 3.37 3.32
CA TYR A 16 3.36 1.93 3.51
C TYR A 16 4.64 1.70 4.31
N LYS A 17 5.70 2.48 4.05
CA LYS A 17 7.04 2.28 4.62
C LYS A 17 7.30 3.13 5.87
N GLY A 18 6.39 4.06 6.19
CA GLY A 18 6.59 5.00 7.28
C GLY A 18 6.87 4.31 8.62
N VAL A 19 7.85 4.82 9.35
CA VAL A 19 8.11 4.42 10.74
C VAL A 19 8.20 5.71 11.55
N TYR A 20 7.21 5.93 12.42
CA TYR A 20 7.19 7.13 13.25
C TYR A 20 8.47 7.22 14.10
N VAL A 21 9.14 8.37 14.04
CA VAL A 21 10.26 8.74 14.91
C VAL A 21 9.95 10.11 15.51
N ALA A 22 10.04 10.22 16.83
CA ALA A 22 9.88 11.50 17.51
C ALA A 22 11.04 12.43 17.11
N LEU A 23 10.72 13.63 16.67
CA LEU A 23 11.72 14.62 16.25
C LEU A 23 12.46 15.19 17.47
N GLY A 24 13.78 15.24 17.41
CA GLY A 24 14.59 16.04 18.32
C GLY A 24 14.41 17.54 18.04
N ALA A 25 14.51 18.38 19.08
CA ALA A 25 14.33 19.83 18.93
C ALA A 25 15.24 20.42 17.84
N GLY A 26 14.65 21.09 16.85
CA GLY A 26 15.37 21.83 15.80
C GLY A 26 15.84 21.03 14.59
N VAL A 27 15.49 19.74 14.46
CA VAL A 27 15.87 18.90 13.30
C VAL A 27 14.63 18.45 12.55
N ALA A 28 14.54 18.79 11.26
CA ALA A 28 13.50 18.28 10.39
C ALA A 28 13.65 16.75 10.23
N GLY A 29 12.54 16.02 10.35
CA GLY A 29 12.50 14.58 10.13
C GLY A 29 12.83 14.21 8.70
N ALA A 30 13.47 13.07 8.52
CA ALA A 30 13.60 12.49 7.19
C ALA A 30 12.20 12.07 6.67
N ALA A 31 11.99 12.15 5.35
CA ALA A 31 10.78 11.63 4.72
C ALA A 31 10.53 10.17 5.12
N GLY A 32 9.29 9.80 5.45
CA GLY A 32 8.96 8.47 5.97
C GLY A 32 9.05 8.32 7.50
N THR A 33 9.33 9.39 8.24
CA THR A 33 9.34 9.36 9.72
C THR A 33 8.14 10.03 10.38
N ALA A 34 7.21 10.60 9.59
CA ALA A 34 6.08 11.37 10.11
C ALA A 34 4.96 10.50 10.68
N ILE A 35 4.72 9.29 10.13
CA ILE A 35 3.65 8.38 10.57
C ILE A 35 4.11 6.92 10.59
N ASN A 36 3.39 6.09 11.35
CA ASN A 36 3.50 4.64 11.22
C ASN A 36 2.72 4.19 9.98
N GLY A 37 3.44 3.73 8.95
CA GLY A 37 2.83 3.18 7.75
C GLY A 37 2.17 1.82 7.99
N ILE A 38 1.38 1.41 7.01
CA ILE A 38 0.59 0.16 7.05
C ILE A 38 1.47 -1.06 7.35
N ARG A 39 2.72 -1.12 6.84
CA ARG A 39 3.63 -2.24 7.11
C ARG A 39 3.93 -2.41 8.59
N LYS A 40 4.21 -1.31 9.30
CA LYS A 40 4.52 -1.33 10.72
C LYS A 40 3.27 -1.73 11.52
N ALA A 41 2.12 -1.13 11.21
CA ALA A 41 0.85 -1.50 11.85
C ALA A 41 0.53 -3.00 11.69
N ILE A 42 0.75 -3.58 10.51
CA ILE A 42 0.54 -5.03 10.30
C ILE A 42 1.54 -5.84 11.14
N ASN A 43 2.83 -5.49 11.10
CA ASN A 43 3.87 -6.23 11.84
C ASN A 43 3.65 -6.17 13.36
N ASP A 44 3.26 -5.01 13.89
CA ASP A 44 2.96 -4.82 15.31
C ASP A 44 1.76 -5.68 15.73
N ASN A 45 0.71 -5.73 14.90
CA ASN A 45 -0.46 -6.58 15.18
C ASN A 45 -0.18 -8.08 15.01
N VAL A 46 0.72 -8.48 14.12
CA VAL A 46 1.21 -9.87 14.04
C VAL A 46 2.00 -10.23 15.30
N THR A 47 2.88 -9.33 15.75
CA THR A 47 3.69 -9.54 16.97
C THR A 47 2.80 -9.58 18.22
N ALA A 48 1.74 -8.78 18.26
CA ALA A 48 0.72 -8.81 19.30
C ALA A 48 -0.26 -9.99 19.19
N GLY A 49 -0.11 -10.89 18.21
CA GLY A 49 -0.95 -12.08 18.03
C GLY A 49 -2.38 -11.80 17.54
N ARG A 50 -2.67 -10.58 17.08
CA ARG A 50 -4.01 -10.20 16.58
C ARG A 50 -4.24 -10.57 15.12
N ILE A 51 -3.16 -10.68 14.33
CA ILE A 51 -3.19 -11.11 12.94
C ILE A 51 -2.41 -12.42 12.83
N THR A 52 -3.06 -13.47 12.32
CA THR A 52 -2.37 -14.71 11.95
C THR A 52 -1.85 -14.58 10.51
N PRO A 53 -0.52 -14.54 10.29
CA PRO A 53 0.03 -14.41 8.95
C PRO A 53 -0.15 -15.71 8.16
N ILE A 54 -0.54 -15.58 6.89
CA ILE A 54 -0.53 -16.71 5.95
C ILE A 54 0.87 -16.78 5.34
N VAL A 55 1.58 -17.89 5.59
CA VAL A 55 2.93 -18.09 5.06
C VAL A 55 2.83 -18.62 3.63
N THR A 56 3.12 -17.76 2.66
CA THR A 56 3.15 -18.12 1.22
C THR A 56 4.57 -18.25 0.64
N GLY A 57 5.59 -17.82 1.39
CA GLY A 57 6.96 -17.76 0.92
C GLY A 57 7.27 -16.52 0.06
N ALA A 58 8.44 -16.50 -0.56
CA ALA A 58 8.80 -15.42 -1.49
C ALA A 58 8.03 -15.54 -2.81
N PRO A 59 7.69 -14.42 -3.48
CA PRO A 59 7.09 -14.46 -4.80
C PRO A 59 7.93 -15.30 -5.77
N SER A 60 7.31 -16.32 -6.37
CA SER A 60 8.03 -17.17 -7.33
C SER A 60 8.59 -16.33 -8.49
N ALA A 61 9.79 -16.68 -8.94
CA ALA A 61 10.38 -16.09 -10.16
C ALA A 61 9.64 -16.59 -11.42
N THR A 62 9.08 -17.79 -11.36
CA THR A 62 8.26 -18.36 -12.42
C THR A 62 6.85 -17.76 -12.35
N ASN A 63 6.44 -17.06 -13.41
CA ASN A 63 5.22 -16.28 -13.35
C ASN A 63 3.94 -17.15 -13.28
N THR A 64 3.92 -18.36 -13.86
CA THR A 64 2.76 -19.28 -13.76
C THR A 64 2.53 -19.72 -12.32
N VAL A 65 3.60 -20.16 -11.66
CA VAL A 65 3.62 -20.52 -10.24
C VAL A 65 3.24 -19.32 -9.36
N TRP A 66 3.56 -18.09 -9.79
CA TRP A 66 3.17 -16.88 -9.06
C TRP A 66 1.65 -16.66 -9.06
N VAL A 67 0.95 -16.92 -10.18
CA VAL A 67 -0.52 -16.85 -10.21
C VAL A 67 -1.13 -17.90 -9.28
N ASP A 68 -0.64 -19.14 -9.36
CA ASP A 68 -1.11 -20.23 -8.51
C ASP A 68 -0.89 -19.91 -7.02
N GLN A 69 0.25 -19.31 -6.67
CA GLN A 69 0.54 -18.86 -5.29
C GLN A 69 -0.43 -17.77 -4.80
N VAL A 70 -0.92 -16.91 -5.69
CA VAL A 70 -1.90 -15.87 -5.34
C VAL A 70 -3.31 -16.46 -5.20
N GLU A 71 -3.68 -17.41 -6.06
CA GLU A 71 -4.93 -18.18 -5.93
C GLU A 71 -4.94 -18.96 -4.59
N ASP A 72 -3.87 -19.70 -4.29
CA ASP A 72 -3.68 -20.42 -3.02
C ASP A 72 -3.73 -19.50 -1.78
N LEU A 73 -3.23 -18.27 -1.90
CA LEU A 73 -3.29 -17.29 -0.81
C LEU A 73 -4.74 -16.88 -0.53
N VAL A 74 -5.53 -16.64 -1.58
CA VAL A 74 -6.94 -16.24 -1.45
C VAL A 74 -7.78 -17.37 -0.87
N ASP A 75 -7.51 -18.61 -1.27
CA ASP A 75 -8.20 -19.79 -0.73
C ASP A 75 -7.91 -20.01 0.76
N LYS A 76 -6.72 -19.60 1.23
CA LYS A 76 -6.34 -19.65 2.65
C LYS A 76 -6.93 -18.50 3.50
N ILE A 77 -7.56 -17.50 2.90
CA ILE A 77 -8.28 -16.47 3.66
C ILE A 77 -9.45 -17.12 4.40
N SER A 78 -9.72 -16.72 5.64
CA SER A 78 -10.84 -17.26 6.40
C SER A 78 -12.16 -17.11 5.63
N LEU A 79 -12.94 -18.19 5.56
CA LEU A 79 -14.22 -18.27 4.86
C LEU A 79 -15.21 -17.17 5.28
N ARG A 80 -15.08 -16.65 6.51
CA ARG A 80 -15.84 -15.50 7.01
C ARG A 80 -15.69 -14.25 6.14
N TYR A 81 -14.52 -14.05 5.56
CA TYR A 81 -14.17 -12.85 4.78
C TYR A 81 -14.14 -13.10 3.28
N GLN A 82 -14.11 -14.37 2.82
CA GLN A 82 -14.07 -14.72 1.39
C GLN A 82 -15.28 -14.20 0.59
N HIS A 83 -16.42 -13.95 1.25
CA HIS A 83 -17.64 -13.40 0.64
C HIS A 83 -17.75 -11.87 0.72
N ILE A 84 -16.73 -11.19 1.28
CA ILE A 84 -16.68 -9.73 1.35
C ILE A 84 -15.66 -9.21 0.34
N LEU A 85 -15.99 -8.12 -0.36
CA LEU A 85 -15.08 -7.45 -1.27
C LEU A 85 -13.81 -7.02 -0.51
N MET A 86 -12.67 -7.55 -0.94
CA MET A 86 -11.35 -7.25 -0.37
C MET A 86 -10.39 -6.81 -1.45
N ASN A 87 -9.48 -5.91 -1.07
CA ASN A 87 -8.40 -5.45 -1.94
C ASN A 87 -7.12 -6.16 -1.50
N LEU A 88 -6.57 -6.99 -2.39
CA LEU A 88 -5.24 -7.58 -2.26
C LEU A 88 -4.23 -6.58 -2.81
N ALA A 89 -3.55 -5.89 -1.90
CA ALA A 89 -2.58 -4.88 -2.22
C ALA A 89 -1.16 -5.46 -2.33
N MET A 90 -0.48 -5.11 -3.42
CA MET A 90 0.88 -5.53 -3.71
C MET A 90 1.66 -4.48 -4.51
N GLN A 91 2.94 -4.71 -4.73
CA GLN A 91 3.75 -3.85 -5.59
C GLN A 91 3.24 -3.90 -7.06
N PRO A 92 3.22 -2.78 -7.81
CA PRO A 92 2.75 -2.73 -9.19
C PRO A 92 3.44 -3.72 -10.13
N SER A 93 4.74 -3.98 -9.94
CA SER A 93 5.48 -4.97 -10.75
C SER A 93 4.92 -6.38 -10.61
N LEU A 94 4.46 -6.76 -9.42
CA LEU A 94 3.84 -8.07 -9.18
C LEU A 94 2.45 -8.14 -9.81
N VAL A 95 1.68 -7.05 -9.78
CA VAL A 95 0.38 -6.97 -10.48
C VAL A 95 0.54 -7.15 -11.98
N SER A 96 1.48 -6.43 -12.59
CA SER A 96 1.73 -6.55 -14.03
C SER A 96 2.16 -7.97 -14.42
N ARG A 97 2.91 -8.68 -13.56
CA ARG A 97 3.27 -10.10 -13.78
C ARG A 97 2.03 -10.98 -13.77
N ILE A 98 1.14 -10.81 -12.78
CA ILE A 98 -0.13 -11.58 -12.71
C ILE A 98 -0.96 -11.33 -13.96
N GLN A 99 -1.17 -10.08 -14.36
CA GLN A 99 -2.02 -9.76 -15.52
C GLN A 99 -1.49 -10.36 -16.83
N ARG A 100 -0.16 -10.37 -17.02
CA ARG A 100 0.48 -10.98 -18.20
C ARG A 100 0.23 -12.49 -18.25
N GLU A 101 0.41 -13.17 -17.13
CA GLU A 101 0.21 -14.62 -17.08
C GLU A 101 -1.24 -15.04 -17.08
N TYR A 102 -2.11 -14.25 -16.47
CA TYR A 102 -3.54 -14.51 -16.51
C TYR A 102 -4.03 -14.57 -17.95
N ARG A 103 -3.54 -13.66 -18.79
CA ARG A 103 -3.78 -13.68 -20.24
C ARG A 103 -3.15 -14.90 -20.93
N ALA A 104 -1.99 -15.38 -20.49
CA ALA A 104 -1.35 -16.56 -21.06
C ALA A 104 -2.04 -17.88 -20.67
N LYS A 105 -2.49 -17.99 -19.41
CA LYS A 105 -3.10 -19.18 -18.82
C LYS A 105 -4.58 -19.32 -19.20
N TYR A 106 -5.34 -18.24 -19.07
CA TYR A 106 -6.81 -18.23 -19.24
C TYR A 106 -7.27 -17.52 -20.52
N GLY A 107 -6.40 -16.74 -21.19
CA GLY A 107 -6.77 -16.00 -22.41
C GLY A 107 -6.80 -16.84 -23.70
N LYS A 108 -6.84 -18.17 -23.60
CA LYS A 108 -7.09 -19.06 -24.74
C LYS A 108 -8.58 -19.15 -25.08
N ASP A 109 -9.46 -18.82 -24.13
CA ASP A 109 -10.89 -18.71 -24.38
C ASP A 109 -11.18 -17.38 -25.10
N THR A 110 -12.03 -17.44 -26.13
CA THR A 110 -12.44 -16.33 -27.00
C THR A 110 -13.27 -15.23 -26.31
N ASP A 111 -13.04 -14.97 -25.03
CA ASP A 111 -13.66 -13.85 -24.32
C ASP A 111 -12.72 -12.64 -24.40
N TYR A 112 -13.10 -11.65 -25.22
CA TYR A 112 -12.31 -10.45 -25.52
C TYR A 112 -12.17 -9.49 -24.32
N LYS A 113 -12.78 -9.83 -23.17
CA LYS A 113 -12.63 -9.08 -21.92
C LYS A 113 -11.34 -9.53 -21.23
N GLY A 114 -10.29 -8.73 -21.39
CA GLY A 114 -9.03 -8.92 -20.67
C GLY A 114 -9.25 -9.05 -19.15
N SER A 115 -8.24 -9.58 -18.44
CA SER A 115 -8.23 -9.76 -16.98
C SER A 115 -8.96 -8.63 -16.23
N ASN A 116 -10.07 -8.93 -15.56
CA ASN A 116 -10.93 -7.96 -14.86
C ASN A 116 -10.31 -7.39 -13.57
N GLY A 117 -9.04 -7.69 -13.27
CA GLY A 117 -8.37 -7.21 -12.05
C GLY A 117 -8.81 -7.94 -10.77
N PHE A 118 -9.61 -9.00 -10.91
CA PHE A 118 -9.97 -9.91 -9.82
C PHE A 118 -9.16 -11.19 -9.90
N VAL A 119 -8.94 -11.83 -8.76
CA VAL A 119 -8.42 -13.21 -8.72
C VAL A 119 -9.48 -14.14 -9.29
N TYR A 120 -9.06 -15.15 -10.06
CA TYR A 120 -10.00 -16.07 -10.72
C TYR A 120 -10.91 -16.75 -9.69
N PHE A 121 -12.20 -16.85 -9.99
CA PHE A 121 -13.24 -17.39 -9.09
C PHE A 121 -13.37 -16.73 -7.70
N SER A 122 -12.80 -15.54 -7.51
CA SER A 122 -12.88 -14.80 -6.26
C SER A 122 -13.37 -13.37 -6.47
N ILE A 123 -13.99 -12.80 -5.44
CA ILE A 123 -14.37 -11.38 -5.39
C ILE A 123 -13.21 -10.48 -4.92
N VAL A 124 -12.04 -11.05 -4.63
CA VAL A 124 -10.87 -10.30 -4.20
C VAL A 124 -10.28 -9.55 -5.40
N SER A 125 -10.19 -8.21 -5.28
CA SER A 125 -9.59 -7.34 -6.29
C SER A 125 -8.08 -7.21 -6.07
N ILE A 126 -7.30 -7.13 -7.15
CA ILE A 126 -5.84 -6.97 -7.11
C ILE A 126 -5.51 -5.49 -7.32
N VAL A 127 -4.82 -4.89 -6.35
CA VAL A 127 -4.46 -3.46 -6.38
C VAL A 127 -2.94 -3.29 -6.29
N GLY A 128 -2.37 -2.55 -7.24
CA GLY A 128 -0.96 -2.17 -7.24
C GLY A 128 -0.75 -0.85 -6.54
N LEU A 129 -0.03 -0.83 -5.42
CA LEU A 129 0.27 0.39 -4.66
C LEU A 129 1.71 0.85 -4.88
N PRO A 130 1.96 2.05 -5.43
CA PRO A 130 3.32 2.61 -5.60
C PRO A 130 4.12 2.67 -4.30
N SER A 131 3.45 2.91 -3.18
CA SER A 131 4.04 2.87 -1.82
C SER A 131 4.72 1.54 -1.46
N MET A 132 4.35 0.46 -2.14
CA MET A 132 4.89 -0.90 -1.94
C MET A 132 6.08 -1.22 -2.84
N ILE A 133 6.63 -0.27 -3.61
CA ILE A 133 7.81 -0.52 -4.45
C ILE A 133 8.99 -1.05 -3.62
N GLY A 134 9.55 -2.20 -4.01
CA GLY A 134 10.63 -2.91 -3.31
C GLY A 134 10.16 -3.82 -2.17
N SER A 135 8.85 -4.07 -2.02
CA SER A 135 8.28 -4.97 -1.02
C SER A 135 7.71 -6.23 -1.64
N ASN A 136 8.15 -7.38 -1.15
CA ASN A 136 7.57 -8.68 -1.51
C ASN A 136 6.36 -9.07 -0.64
N LYS A 137 6.04 -8.27 0.39
CA LYS A 137 4.92 -8.52 1.28
C LYS A 137 3.59 -8.17 0.58
N LEU A 138 2.63 -9.06 0.70
CA LEU A 138 1.24 -8.89 0.28
C LEU A 138 0.36 -8.60 1.51
N TRP A 139 -0.71 -7.84 1.34
CA TRP A 139 -1.72 -7.68 2.38
C TRP A 139 -3.11 -7.55 1.76
N ALA A 140 -4.12 -8.05 2.45
CA ALA A 140 -5.52 -7.97 2.02
C ALA A 140 -6.36 -7.36 3.14
N THR A 141 -7.24 -6.44 2.78
CA THR A 141 -8.24 -5.88 3.71
C THR A 141 -9.55 -5.63 2.99
N THR A 142 -10.65 -5.63 3.73
CA THR A 142 -11.92 -5.06 3.27
C THR A 142 -11.80 -3.53 3.16
N GLN A 143 -12.52 -2.93 2.21
CA GLN A 143 -12.48 -1.48 1.99
C GLN A 143 -12.89 -0.67 3.23
N GLY A 144 -13.85 -1.17 4.01
CA GLY A 144 -14.29 -0.50 5.24
C GLY A 144 -13.28 -0.49 6.38
N ASN A 145 -12.26 -1.34 6.33
CA ASN A 145 -11.22 -1.42 7.37
C ASN A 145 -9.97 -0.60 7.03
N GLY A 146 -9.85 -0.09 5.79
CA GLY A 146 -8.78 0.81 5.36
C GLY A 146 -9.05 2.26 5.74
N ILE A 147 -9.09 2.57 7.04
CA ILE A 147 -9.42 3.91 7.53
C ILE A 147 -8.13 4.71 7.80
N HIS A 148 -8.01 5.89 7.18
CA HIS A 148 -7.02 6.91 7.55
C HIS A 148 -7.68 7.97 8.44
N LEU A 149 -7.14 8.19 9.63
CA LEU A 149 -7.63 9.18 10.58
C LEU A 149 -6.71 10.41 10.57
N GLY A 150 -7.10 11.44 9.82
CA GLY A 150 -6.41 12.74 9.79
C GLY A 150 -7.09 13.78 10.69
N LYS A 151 -6.31 14.72 11.24
CA LYS A 151 -6.86 15.90 11.95
C LYS A 151 -7.49 16.86 10.93
N ARG A 152 -8.79 17.13 11.06
CA ARG A 152 -9.57 17.82 10.01
C ARG A 152 -9.44 19.36 9.99
N THR A 153 -9.03 20.01 11.09
CA THR A 153 -9.37 21.44 11.29
C THR A 153 -8.31 22.39 11.85
N GLN A 154 -7.13 21.95 12.29
CA GLN A 154 -6.19 22.88 12.98
C GLN A 154 -5.10 23.52 12.10
N ASN A 155 -4.60 22.86 11.05
CA ASN A 155 -3.32 23.29 10.46
C ASN A 155 -3.38 23.80 9.00
N LYS A 156 -4.58 23.93 8.40
CA LYS A 156 -4.71 24.31 6.99
C LYS A 156 -4.22 25.73 6.64
N ASN A 157 -4.07 26.61 7.63
CA ASN A 157 -3.81 28.04 7.41
C ASN A 157 -2.48 28.54 8.00
N ALA A 158 -1.67 27.68 8.63
CA ALA A 158 -0.37 28.07 9.19
C ALA A 158 0.73 27.85 8.14
N MET A 159 0.69 28.63 7.06
CA MET A 159 1.85 28.79 6.18
C MET A 159 2.58 30.06 6.59
N GLU A 160 3.68 29.91 7.31
CA GLU A 160 4.55 31.03 7.64
C GLU A 160 5.61 31.19 6.54
N ILE A 161 5.67 32.40 5.99
CA ILE A 161 6.59 32.77 4.92
C ILE A 161 7.61 33.71 5.54
N GLU A 162 8.82 33.20 5.78
CA GLU A 162 9.91 34.00 6.31
C GLU A 162 10.95 34.27 5.22
N SER A 163 11.35 35.55 5.10
CA SER A 163 12.48 35.98 4.26
C SER A 163 13.74 35.97 5.11
N VAL A 164 14.55 34.92 4.98
CA VAL A 164 15.83 34.78 5.67
C VAL A 164 16.89 34.38 4.63
N ASP A 165 18.07 35.01 4.68
CA ASP A 165 19.21 34.75 3.77
C ASP A 165 18.94 34.94 2.28
N ARG A 166 18.07 35.90 1.89
CA ARG A 166 17.60 36.10 0.50
C ARG A 166 16.94 34.87 -0.11
N LYS A 167 16.40 33.97 0.73
CA LYS A 167 15.61 32.81 0.33
C LYS A 167 14.22 32.93 0.96
N VAL A 168 13.19 32.55 0.21
CA VAL A 168 11.83 32.42 0.73
C VAL A 168 11.69 30.99 1.26
N LYS A 169 11.53 30.84 2.57
CA LYS A 169 11.28 29.54 3.21
C LYS A 169 9.80 29.45 3.53
N PHE A 170 9.17 28.36 3.10
CA PHE A 170 7.77 28.05 3.43
C PHE A 170 7.76 27.00 4.53
N LEU A 171 7.17 27.33 5.68
CA LEU A 171 6.96 26.42 6.79
C LEU A 171 5.48 26.05 6.82
N THR A 172 5.16 24.76 6.70
CA THR A 172 3.77 24.30 6.64
C THR A 172 3.61 23.06 7.50
N ASP A 173 2.77 23.11 8.52
CA ASP A 173 2.36 21.92 9.27
C ASP A 173 1.24 21.21 8.48
N HIS A 174 1.64 20.45 7.45
CA HIS A 174 0.69 19.69 6.63
C HIS A 174 0.41 18.33 7.27
N SER A 175 -0.76 18.19 7.87
CA SER A 175 -1.31 16.87 8.19
C SER A 175 -2.11 16.36 6.99
N ALA A 176 -1.59 15.33 6.32
CA ALA A 176 -2.31 14.58 5.28
C ALA A 176 -3.37 13.64 5.88
#